data_AF-A0A432MKU2-F1
#
_entry.id   AF-A0A432MKU2-F1
#
_cell.length_a   1.000
_cell.length_b   1.000
_cell.length_c   1.000
_cell.angle_alpha   90.00
_cell.angle_beta   90.00
_cell.angle_gamma   90.00
#
_symmetry.space_group_name_H-M   'P 1'
#
loop_
_entity.id
_entity.type
_entity.pdbx_description
1 polymer ?
#
loop_
_entity_poly.entity_id
_entity_poly.type
_entity_poly.pdbx_seq_one_letter_code
_entity_poly.pdbx_strand_id
1 'polypeptide(L)'
;MRLILASASPRRRQLLEEAGFAIEVDPSGVEEPEPDGPVDAASYVAELAWRKAHAVASRRGSGLILAADTTCALDGLLLNKPVDRDHAERMLLAQEGREVAILTGLCLYRADLLEWAGAVETSIVHVRRMTDAERLAHLDSGRWEGKAGAYGVQDDDPFVTVVSGSWSNVVGLPMERLEQLLRDHPTLSDAPRR
;
A
#
# COMPACT_ATOMS: atom_id res chain seq x y z
N MET A 1 -6.79 -3.25 -23.79
CA MET A 1 -6.54 -2.03 -22.99
C MET A 1 -5.42 -2.32 -21.98
N ARG A 2 -4.96 -1.39 -21.14
CA ARG A 2 -4.00 -1.67 -20.06
C ARG A 2 -4.54 -1.03 -18.79
N LEU A 3 -4.32 -1.67 -17.65
CA LEU A 3 -4.57 -1.06 -16.35
C LEU A 3 -3.47 -0.04 -16.07
N ILE A 4 -3.82 1.21 -15.74
CA ILE A 4 -2.86 2.26 -15.42
C ILE A 4 -2.62 2.24 -13.91
N LEU A 5 -1.44 1.83 -13.48
CA LEU A 5 -1.04 1.85 -12.08
C LEU A 5 -0.51 3.25 -11.72
N ALA A 6 -1.26 3.97 -10.88
CA ALA A 6 -0.93 5.28 -10.35
C ALA A 6 0.12 5.25 -9.23
N SER A 7 1.14 4.40 -9.35
CA SER A 7 2.12 4.16 -8.29
C SER A 7 3.50 3.84 -8.87
N ALA A 8 4.54 4.42 -8.25
CA ALA A 8 5.93 4.04 -8.50
C ALA A 8 6.38 2.76 -7.75
N SER A 9 5.50 2.16 -6.93
CA SER A 9 5.88 1.02 -6.09
C SER A 9 6.19 -0.21 -6.96
N PRO A 10 7.43 -0.75 -6.92
CA PRO A 10 7.78 -1.96 -7.66
C PRO A 10 6.96 -3.17 -7.19
N ARG A 11 6.63 -3.21 -5.89
CA ARG A 11 5.87 -4.30 -5.25
C ARG A 11 4.45 -4.42 -5.80
N ARG A 12 3.76 -3.28 -5.94
CA ARG A 12 2.39 -3.25 -6.48
C ARG A 12 2.35 -3.64 -7.95
N ARG A 13 3.35 -3.20 -8.72
CA ARG A 13 3.52 -3.64 -10.11
C ARG A 13 3.69 -5.15 -10.17
N GLN A 14 4.59 -5.72 -9.36
CA GLN A 14 4.86 -7.15 -9.32
C GLN A 14 3.60 -7.96 -9.00
N LEU A 15 2.86 -7.60 -7.94
CA LEU A 15 1.61 -8.29 -7.56
C LEU A 15 0.59 -8.35 -8.70
N LEU A 16 0.44 -7.24 -9.45
CA LEU A 16 -0.47 -7.17 -10.58
C LEU A 16 0.03 -7.96 -11.79
N GLU A 17 1.34 -7.94 -12.08
CA GLU A 17 1.94 -8.71 -13.17
C GLU A 17 1.82 -10.21 -12.92
N GLU A 18 2.07 -10.66 -11.69
CA GLU A 18 1.89 -12.05 -11.25
C GLU A 18 0.43 -12.51 -11.36
N ALA A 19 -0.53 -11.59 -11.14
CA ALA A 19 -1.96 -11.85 -11.35
C ALA A 19 -2.42 -11.74 -12.82
N GLY A 20 -1.49 -11.52 -13.77
CA GLY A 20 -1.76 -11.54 -15.20
C GLY A 20 -2.31 -10.22 -15.77
N PHE A 21 -2.27 -9.12 -15.03
CA PHE A 21 -2.70 -7.81 -15.54
C PHE A 21 -1.71 -7.26 -16.58
N ALA A 22 -2.24 -6.71 -17.68
CA ALA A 22 -1.45 -5.87 -18.57
C ALA A 22 -1.40 -4.43 -18.01
N ILE A 23 -0.24 -4.00 -17.50
CA ILE A 23 -0.10 -2.73 -16.77
C ILE A 23 0.65 -1.69 -17.59
N GLU A 24 0.26 -0.44 -17.42
CA GLU A 24 1.06 0.75 -17.68
C GLU A 24 1.29 1.49 -16.36
N VAL A 25 2.50 1.95 -16.08
CA VAL A 25 2.79 2.67 -14.83
C VAL A 25 2.88 4.16 -15.08
N ASP A 26 2.11 4.93 -14.30
CA ASP A 26 2.04 6.37 -14.37
C ASP A 26 1.94 6.96 -12.95
N PRO A 27 3.07 7.16 -12.24
CA PRO A 27 3.06 7.57 -10.84
C PRO A 27 2.32 8.89 -10.62
N SER A 28 1.46 8.98 -9.61
CA SER A 28 0.58 10.14 -9.43
C SER A 28 1.31 11.47 -9.22
N GLY A 29 2.48 11.45 -8.55
CA GLY A 29 3.19 12.66 -8.12
C GLY A 29 2.54 13.39 -6.94
N VAL A 30 1.51 12.80 -6.33
CA VAL A 30 0.78 13.37 -5.18
C VAL A 30 1.67 13.27 -3.94
N GLU A 31 1.86 14.39 -3.24
CA GLU A 31 2.50 14.43 -1.93
C GLU A 31 1.66 13.69 -0.89
N GLU A 32 2.34 12.96 -0.01
CA GLU A 32 1.75 12.16 1.06
C GLU A 32 2.11 12.83 2.40
N PRO A 33 1.35 13.85 2.84
CA PRO A 33 1.68 14.53 4.09
C PRO A 33 1.49 13.61 5.28
N GLU A 34 2.40 13.71 6.24
CA GLU A 34 2.18 13.19 7.58
C GLU A 34 1.05 14.01 8.23
N PRO A 35 0.04 13.37 8.83
CA PRO A 35 -1.05 14.09 9.48
C PRO A 35 -0.56 14.78 10.77
N ASP A 36 -1.05 16.00 11.00
CA ASP A 36 -0.83 16.76 12.23
C ASP A 36 -1.72 16.22 13.37
N GLY A 37 -1.37 15.04 13.88
CA GLY A 37 -2.03 14.39 15.01
C GLY A 37 -2.79 13.10 14.66
N PRO A 38 -3.57 12.55 15.61
CA PRO A 38 -4.30 11.31 15.41
C PRO A 38 -5.31 11.45 14.27
N VAL A 39 -5.24 10.55 13.30
CA VAL A 39 -6.21 10.45 12.21
C VAL A 39 -6.73 9.03 12.11
N ASP A 40 -7.94 8.88 11.59
CA ASP A 40 -8.46 7.57 11.23
C ASP A 40 -7.65 7.01 10.04
N ALA A 41 -6.89 5.95 10.30
CA ALA A 41 -5.99 5.34 9.32
C ALA A 41 -6.73 4.90 8.06
N ALA A 42 -7.97 4.42 8.19
CA ALA A 42 -8.79 3.96 7.06
C ALA A 42 -9.17 5.13 6.14
N SER A 43 -9.65 6.24 6.72
CA SER A 43 -9.95 7.47 5.99
C SER A 43 -8.71 8.05 5.32
N TYR A 44 -7.56 8.04 6.01
CA TYR A 44 -6.28 8.53 5.47
C TYR A 44 -5.87 7.78 4.20
N VAL A 45 -5.80 6.45 4.25
CA VAL A 45 -5.38 5.66 3.08
C VAL A 45 -6.41 5.69 1.96
N ALA A 46 -7.71 5.76 2.28
CA ALA A 46 -8.77 5.90 1.28
C ALA A 46 -8.65 7.23 0.53
N GLU A 47 -8.46 8.34 1.25
CA GLU A 47 -8.30 9.67 0.66
C GLU A 47 -7.05 9.70 -0.23
N LEU A 48 -5.91 9.22 0.25
CA LEU A 48 -4.67 9.21 -0.54
C LEU A 48 -4.78 8.32 -1.78
N ALA A 49 -5.40 7.14 -1.68
CA ALA A 49 -5.63 6.29 -2.83
C ALA A 49 -6.51 7.01 -3.89
N TRP A 50 -7.59 7.66 -3.45
CA TRP A 50 -8.45 8.44 -4.35
C TRP A 50 -7.69 9.62 -4.98
N ARG A 51 -6.96 10.42 -4.19
CA ARG A 51 -6.19 11.58 -4.69
C ARG A 51 -5.18 11.15 -5.74
N LYS A 52 -4.49 10.03 -5.51
CA LYS A 52 -3.55 9.44 -6.47
C LYS A 52 -4.24 9.02 -7.76
N ALA A 53 -5.36 8.29 -7.67
CA ALA A 53 -6.11 7.86 -8.85
C ALA A 53 -6.64 9.07 -9.65
N HIS A 54 -7.24 10.03 -8.96
CA HIS A 54 -7.81 11.23 -9.56
C HIS A 54 -6.75 12.08 -10.26
N ALA A 55 -5.57 12.27 -9.67
CA ALA A 55 -4.48 13.02 -10.30
C ALA A 55 -4.03 12.40 -11.63
N VAL A 56 -4.00 11.07 -11.73
CA VAL A 56 -3.69 10.37 -12.99
C VAL A 56 -4.86 10.45 -13.97
N ALA A 57 -6.08 10.22 -13.50
CA ALA A 57 -7.27 10.28 -14.33
C ALA A 57 -7.44 11.64 -15.00
N SER A 58 -7.29 12.74 -14.24
CA SER A 58 -7.42 14.10 -14.72
C SER A 58 -6.40 14.47 -15.80
N ARG A 59 -5.15 13.98 -15.70
CA ARG A 59 -4.13 14.26 -16.74
C ARG A 59 -4.26 13.38 -17.98
N ARG A 60 -4.80 12.17 -17.86
CA ARG A 60 -4.89 11.21 -18.98
C ARG A 60 -6.20 11.33 -19.76
N GLY A 61 -7.30 11.69 -19.09
CA GLY A 61 -8.62 11.85 -19.70
C GLY A 61 -9.28 10.56 -20.20
N SER A 62 -8.62 9.40 -20.08
CA SER A 62 -9.18 8.09 -20.47
C SER A 62 -8.44 6.92 -19.81
N GLY A 63 -9.12 5.78 -19.71
CA GLY A 63 -8.55 4.52 -19.22
C GLY A 63 -8.94 4.18 -17.79
N LEU A 64 -8.57 2.97 -17.37
CA LEU A 64 -8.75 2.49 -16.00
C LEU A 64 -7.48 2.73 -15.19
N ILE A 65 -7.60 3.52 -14.14
CA ILE A 65 -6.54 3.83 -13.20
C ILE A 65 -6.76 3.00 -11.93
N LEU A 66 -5.69 2.37 -11.43
CA LEU A 66 -5.62 1.80 -10.10
C LEU A 66 -4.60 2.59 -9.27
N ALA A 67 -5.03 3.07 -8.13
CA ALA A 67 -4.16 3.61 -7.10
C ALA A 67 -4.32 2.84 -5.80
N ALA A 68 -3.27 2.86 -4.99
CA ALA A 68 -3.33 2.39 -3.62
C ALA A 68 -2.43 3.23 -2.71
N ASP A 69 -2.75 3.24 -1.43
CA ASP A 69 -1.95 3.82 -0.36
C ASP A 69 -1.95 2.89 0.84
N THR A 70 -0.79 2.71 1.48
CA THR A 70 -0.61 1.71 2.54
C THR A 70 0.07 2.36 3.72
N THR A 71 -0.52 2.23 4.90
CA THR A 71 0.05 2.70 6.15
C THR A 71 0.07 1.58 7.19
N CYS A 72 0.97 1.73 8.15
CA CYS A 72 1.03 0.92 9.36
C CYS A 72 0.45 1.77 10.50
N ALA A 73 -0.47 1.22 11.28
CA ALA A 73 -1.16 1.93 12.34
C ALA A 73 -0.95 1.24 13.69
N LEU A 74 -0.47 2.02 14.67
CA LEU A 74 -0.15 1.56 16.02
C LEU A 74 -0.56 2.61 17.04
N ASP A 75 -1.47 2.27 17.96
CA ASP A 75 -1.99 3.19 18.99
C ASP A 75 -2.51 4.53 18.45
N GLY A 76 -3.10 4.54 17.25
CA GLY A 76 -3.59 5.76 16.61
C GLY A 76 -2.50 6.62 15.94
N LEU A 77 -1.25 6.16 15.93
CA LEU A 77 -0.15 6.74 15.17
C LEU A 77 -0.02 6.03 13.82
N LEU A 78 0.25 6.80 12.77
CA LEU A 78 0.62 6.26 11.46
C LEU A 78 2.14 6.14 11.37
N LEU A 79 2.62 4.94 11.06
CA LEU A 79 4.00 4.64 10.76
C LEU A 79 4.12 4.53 9.24
N ASN A 80 4.15 5.68 8.57
CA ASN A 80 4.32 5.78 7.12
C ASN A 80 5.76 5.39 6.71
N LYS A 81 6.26 5.91 5.59
CA LYS A 81 7.60 5.60 5.13
C LYS A 81 8.62 6.34 6.02
N PRO A 82 9.62 5.65 6.58
CA PRO A 82 10.70 6.32 7.30
C PRO A 82 11.46 7.28 6.37
N VAL A 83 11.88 8.42 6.92
CA VAL A 83 12.58 9.49 6.18
C VAL A 83 14.11 9.30 6.20
N ASP A 84 14.60 8.57 7.21
CA ASP A 84 16.00 8.25 7.42
C ASP A 84 16.13 6.97 8.28
N ARG A 85 17.37 6.51 8.45
CA ARG A 85 17.70 5.30 9.21
C ARG A 85 17.27 5.39 10.67
N ASP A 86 17.42 6.56 11.30
CA ASP A 86 17.06 6.76 12.70
C ASP A 86 15.53 6.72 12.89
N HIS A 87 14.78 7.23 11.91
CA HIS A 87 13.32 7.12 11.87
C HIS A 87 12.90 5.66 11.72
N ALA A 88 13.54 4.91 10.82
CA ALA A 88 13.30 3.48 10.67
C ALA A 88 13.55 2.72 11.98
N GLU A 89 14.64 3.02 12.70
CA GLU A 89 14.94 2.40 14.00
C GLU A 89 13.86 2.70 15.04
N ARG A 90 13.42 3.97 15.16
CA ARG A 90 12.33 4.36 16.07
C ARG A 90 11.03 3.63 15.74
N MET A 91 10.69 3.50 14.46
CA MET A 91 9.51 2.74 14.01
C MET A 91 9.61 1.27 14.41
N LEU A 92 10.74 0.62 14.19
CA LEU A 92 10.94 -0.80 14.54
C LEU A 92 10.79 -1.01 16.04
N LEU A 93 11.46 -0.19 16.85
CA LEU A 93 11.38 -0.25 18.32
C LEU A 93 9.95 -0.06 18.84
N ALA A 94 9.17 0.83 18.22
CA ALA A 94 7.78 1.06 18.62
C ALA A 94 6.88 -0.17 18.39
N GLN A 95 7.23 -1.02 17.41
CA GLN A 95 6.45 -2.17 16.97
C GLN A 95 6.87 -3.49 17.62
N GLU A 96 8.11 -3.61 18.12
CA GLU A 96 8.66 -4.86 18.67
C GLU A 96 7.79 -5.49 19.77
N GLY A 97 7.43 -6.76 19.58
CA GLY A 97 6.61 -7.54 20.49
C GLY A 97 5.10 -7.24 20.40
N ARG A 98 4.64 -6.55 19.36
CA ARG A 98 3.26 -6.07 19.25
C ARG A 98 2.57 -6.58 17.99
N GLU A 99 1.25 -6.60 18.06
CA GLU A 99 0.41 -6.67 16.87
C GLU A 99 0.16 -5.26 16.32
N VAL A 100 0.21 -5.15 15.00
CA VAL A 100 0.15 -3.88 14.29
C VAL A 100 -0.80 -4.00 13.11
N ALA A 101 -1.63 -2.97 12.90
CA ALA A 101 -2.57 -2.96 11.79
C ALA A 101 -1.92 -2.39 10.53
N ILE A 102 -2.10 -3.08 9.40
CA ILE A 102 -1.71 -2.61 8.08
C ILE A 102 -2.97 -2.34 7.29
N LEU A 103 -3.14 -1.08 6.90
CA LEU A 103 -4.29 -0.62 6.15
C LEU A 103 -3.84 -0.23 4.76
N THR A 104 -4.50 -0.77 3.74
CA THR A 104 -4.34 -0.28 2.36
C THR A 104 -5.67 0.21 1.83
N GLY A 105 -5.72 1.48 1.45
CA GLY A 105 -6.76 2.03 0.61
C GLY A 105 -6.44 1.72 -0.85
N LEU A 106 -7.44 1.35 -1.64
CA LEU A 106 -7.34 1.28 -3.09
C LEU A 106 -8.48 2.02 -3.77
N CYS A 107 -8.20 2.56 -4.94
CA CYS A 107 -9.16 3.25 -5.78
C CYS A 107 -9.01 2.79 -7.24
N LEU A 108 -10.11 2.34 -7.81
CA LEU A 108 -10.30 2.18 -9.25
C LEU A 108 -11.01 3.41 -9.79
N TYR A 109 -10.47 3.99 -10.86
CA TYR A 109 -11.02 5.19 -11.48
C TYR A 109 -11.07 5.02 -13.00
N ARG A 110 -12.24 5.23 -13.59
CA ARG A 110 -12.48 5.22 -15.04
C ARG A 110 -12.50 6.65 -15.54
N ALA A 111 -11.40 7.10 -16.12
CA ALA A 111 -11.24 8.52 -16.48
C ALA A 111 -12.22 8.97 -17.59
N ASP A 112 -12.59 8.07 -18.49
CA ASP A 112 -13.54 8.32 -19.58
C ASP A 112 -15.01 8.39 -19.11
N LEU A 113 -15.34 7.74 -18.00
CA LEU A 113 -16.69 7.76 -17.42
C LEU A 113 -16.81 8.69 -16.21
N LEU A 114 -15.69 9.19 -15.69
CA LEU A 114 -15.61 9.92 -14.41
C LEU A 114 -16.20 9.13 -13.23
N GLU A 115 -16.15 7.80 -13.34
CA GLU A 115 -16.62 6.87 -12.31
C GLU A 115 -15.45 6.35 -11.48
N TRP A 116 -15.68 6.12 -10.20
CA TRP A 116 -14.68 5.52 -9.33
C TRP A 116 -15.32 4.64 -8.26
N ALA A 117 -14.56 3.66 -7.81
CA ALA A 117 -14.88 2.84 -6.65
C ALA A 117 -13.63 2.70 -5.78
N GLY A 118 -13.82 2.71 -4.46
CA GLY A 118 -12.73 2.58 -3.50
C GLY A 118 -13.05 1.55 -2.44
N ALA A 119 -12.01 1.00 -1.84
CA ALA A 119 -12.12 0.13 -0.67
C ALA A 119 -10.93 0.34 0.25
N VAL A 120 -11.06 -0.13 1.49
CA VAL A 120 -9.95 -0.24 2.44
C VAL A 120 -9.89 -1.68 2.92
N GLU A 121 -8.68 -2.24 2.95
CA GLU A 121 -8.41 -3.56 3.51
C GLU A 121 -7.50 -3.41 4.74
N THR A 122 -7.81 -4.17 5.79
CA THR A 122 -7.02 -4.18 7.03
C THR A 122 -6.47 -5.58 7.25
N SER A 123 -5.20 -5.65 7.64
CA SER A 123 -4.56 -6.91 8.04
C SER A 123 -3.76 -6.68 9.30
N ILE A 124 -3.62 -7.71 10.12
CA ILE A 124 -2.87 -7.63 11.37
C ILE A 124 -1.57 -8.42 11.20
N VAL A 125 -0.46 -7.79 11.52
CA VAL A 125 0.84 -8.47 11.62
C VAL A 125 1.30 -8.50 13.07
N HIS A 126 2.11 -9.48 13.41
CA HIS A 126 2.87 -9.51 14.65
C HIS A 126 4.34 -9.25 14.34
N VAL A 127 4.91 -8.26 15.01
CA VAL A 127 6.35 -7.96 14.96
C VAL A 127 6.96 -8.56 16.21
N ARG A 128 7.75 -9.63 16.08
CA ARG A 128 8.43 -10.22 17.25
C ARG A 128 9.51 -9.26 17.76
N ARG A 129 9.93 -9.48 19.00
CA ARG A 129 11.13 -8.80 19.52
C ARG A 129 12.37 -9.23 18.73
N MET A 130 13.17 -8.25 18.35
CA MET A 130 14.46 -8.43 17.70
C MET A 130 15.58 -8.30 18.72
N THR A 131 16.69 -8.97 18.48
CA THR A 131 17.95 -8.62 19.14
C THR A 131 18.51 -7.33 18.52
N ASP A 132 19.37 -6.61 19.24
CA ASP A 132 20.04 -5.43 18.68
C ASP A 132 20.81 -5.76 17.39
N ALA A 133 21.44 -6.93 17.32
CA ALA A 133 22.15 -7.39 16.13
C ALA A 133 21.22 -7.59 14.93
N GLU A 134 20.04 -8.18 15.12
CA GLU A 134 19.03 -8.34 14.07
C GLU A 134 18.51 -6.98 13.58
N ARG A 135 18.22 -6.07 14.51
CA ARG A 135 17.71 -4.73 14.17
C ARG A 135 18.74 -3.94 13.36
N LEU A 136 19.99 -3.91 13.81
CA LEU A 136 21.07 -3.23 13.11
C LEU A 136 21.32 -3.83 11.72
N ALA A 137 21.35 -5.16 11.60
CA ALA A 137 21.50 -5.82 10.30
C ALA A 137 20.35 -5.48 9.33
N HIS A 138 19.11 -5.39 9.82
CA HIS A 138 17.97 -4.96 9.00
C HIS A 138 18.11 -3.50 8.56
N LEU A 139 18.49 -2.60 9.47
CA LEU A 139 18.70 -1.17 9.15
C LEU A 139 19.82 -1.00 8.11
N ASP A 140 20.93 -1.72 8.27
CA ASP A 140 22.10 -1.65 7.38
C ASP A 140 21.82 -2.28 6.00
N SER A 141 20.82 -3.17 5.90
CA SER A 141 20.40 -3.76 4.63
C SER A 141 19.65 -2.79 3.70
N GLY A 142 19.16 -1.66 4.21
CA GLY A 142 18.31 -0.73 3.46
C GLY A 142 16.93 -1.28 3.10
N ARG A 143 16.58 -2.51 3.53
CA ARG A 143 15.29 -3.14 3.20
C ARG A 143 14.08 -2.39 3.79
N TRP A 144 14.27 -1.48 4.72
CA TRP A 144 13.21 -0.62 5.27
C TRP A 144 12.79 0.51 4.33
N GLU A 145 13.62 0.87 3.34
CA GLU A 145 13.43 2.06 2.52
C GLU A 145 12.11 2.00 1.72
N GLY A 146 11.35 3.10 1.80
CA GLY A 146 10.09 3.24 1.08
C GLY A 146 8.99 2.26 1.51
N LYS A 147 9.05 1.71 2.73
CA LYS A 147 8.04 0.79 3.29
C LYS A 147 7.44 1.36 4.57
N ALA A 148 6.12 1.35 4.65
CA ALA A 148 5.41 1.72 5.87
C ALA A 148 5.80 0.77 7.01
N GLY A 149 6.02 1.31 8.21
CA GLY A 149 6.48 0.53 9.36
C GLY A 149 7.93 0.04 9.29
N ALA A 150 8.70 0.43 8.27
CA ALA A 150 10.12 0.09 8.11
C ALA A 150 10.44 -1.41 7.92
N TYR A 151 9.50 -2.22 7.42
CA TYR A 151 9.73 -3.63 7.06
C TYR A 151 8.93 -4.03 5.81
N GLY A 152 9.20 -5.21 5.24
CA GLY A 152 8.45 -5.78 4.12
C GLY A 152 8.28 -7.29 4.23
N VAL A 153 7.02 -7.75 4.34
CA VAL A 153 6.71 -9.19 4.44
C VAL A 153 7.09 -9.98 3.18
N GLN A 154 7.16 -9.32 2.02
CA GLN A 154 7.57 -9.93 0.76
C GLN A 154 9.08 -10.18 0.64
N ASP A 155 9.88 -9.59 1.53
CA ASP A 155 11.34 -9.74 1.54
C ASP A 155 11.78 -10.77 2.59
N ASP A 156 10.85 -11.62 3.00
CA ASP A 156 10.99 -12.66 4.03
C ASP A 156 11.58 -12.13 5.34
N ASP A 157 11.14 -10.94 5.77
CA ASP A 157 11.57 -10.35 7.04
C ASP A 157 11.23 -11.29 8.21
N PRO A 158 12.22 -11.91 8.87
CA PRO A 158 12.02 -13.05 9.78
C PRO A 158 11.41 -12.65 11.12
N PHE A 159 11.14 -11.36 11.30
CA PHE A 159 10.58 -10.78 12.51
C PHE A 159 9.12 -10.33 12.35
N VAL A 160 8.54 -10.47 11.16
CA VAL A 160 7.15 -10.08 10.88
C VAL A 160 6.36 -11.27 10.38
N THR A 161 5.20 -11.50 11.00
CA THR A 161 4.27 -12.55 10.58
C THR A 161 2.88 -11.96 10.38
N VAL A 162 2.21 -12.28 9.27
CA VAL A 162 0.79 -11.94 9.09
C VAL A 162 -0.04 -12.85 10.01
N VAL A 163 -0.76 -12.25 10.95
CA VAL A 163 -1.62 -12.96 11.91
C VAL A 163 -3.02 -13.14 11.36
N SER A 164 -3.54 -12.12 10.67
CA SER A 164 -4.85 -12.17 10.03
C SER A 164 -4.95 -11.18 8.86
N GLY A 165 -5.86 -11.46 7.92
CA GLY A 165 -6.08 -10.64 6.73
C GLY A 165 -5.29 -11.12 5.51
N SER A 166 -5.04 -10.21 4.57
CA SER A 166 -4.44 -10.51 3.27
C SER A 166 -2.94 -10.24 3.27
N TRP A 167 -2.16 -11.20 2.77
CA TRP A 167 -0.72 -11.02 2.57
C TRP A 167 -0.45 -9.92 1.53
N SER A 168 -1.20 -9.89 0.43
CA SER A 168 -1.04 -8.87 -0.61
C SER A 168 -1.39 -7.47 -0.10
N ASN A 169 -2.34 -7.36 0.83
CA ASN A 169 -2.60 -6.12 1.57
C ASN A 169 -1.36 -5.64 2.33
N VAL A 170 -0.69 -6.53 3.07
CA VAL A 170 0.51 -6.19 3.84
C VAL A 170 1.67 -5.79 2.92
N VAL A 171 1.79 -6.39 1.74
CA VAL A 171 2.76 -5.97 0.71
C VAL A 171 2.43 -4.58 0.14
N GLY A 172 1.15 -4.22 0.12
CA GLY A 172 0.66 -2.88 -0.17
C GLY A 172 -0.35 -2.79 -1.32
N LEU A 173 -0.93 -3.90 -1.76
CA LEU A 173 -2.07 -3.91 -2.68
C LEU A 173 -2.96 -5.14 -2.40
N PRO A 174 -4.14 -4.98 -1.79
CA PRO A 174 -5.03 -6.09 -1.47
C PRO A 174 -5.66 -6.65 -2.74
N MET A 175 -5.01 -7.65 -3.32
CA MET A 175 -5.39 -8.25 -4.60
C MET A 175 -6.78 -8.88 -4.56
N GLU A 176 -7.13 -9.54 -3.45
CA GLU A 176 -8.45 -10.13 -3.26
C GLU A 176 -9.55 -9.05 -3.28
N ARG A 177 -9.28 -7.90 -2.65
CA ARG A 177 -10.20 -6.76 -2.61
C ARG A 177 -10.29 -6.07 -3.97
N LEU A 178 -9.18 -5.94 -4.68
CA LEU A 178 -9.14 -5.43 -6.05
C LEU A 178 -10.01 -6.29 -6.98
N GLU A 179 -9.88 -7.61 -6.92
CA GLU A 179 -10.70 -8.50 -7.73
C GLU A 179 -12.20 -8.40 -7.38
N GLN A 180 -12.52 -8.25 -6.11
CA GLN A 180 -13.92 -8.03 -5.68
C GLN A 180 -14.47 -6.73 -6.25
N LEU A 181 -13.71 -5.62 -6.17
CA LEU A 181 -14.14 -4.34 -6.76
C LEU A 181 -14.34 -4.43 -8.28
N LEU A 182 -13.46 -5.13 -9.00
CA LEU A 182 -13.62 -5.32 -10.45
C LEU A 182 -14.89 -6.13 -10.78
N ARG A 183 -15.23 -7.13 -9.97
CA ARG A 183 -16.47 -7.91 -10.15
C ARG A 183 -17.72 -7.08 -9.85
N ASP A 184 -17.70 -6.30 -8.77
CA ASP A 184 -18.85 -5.53 -8.31
C ASP A 184 -19.12 -4.29 -9.17
N HIS A 185 -18.10 -3.82 -9.89
CA HIS A 185 -18.19 -2.67 -10.79
C HIS A 185 -17.78 -3.03 -12.22
N PRO A 186 -18.68 -3.64 -13.02
CA PRO A 186 -18.38 -4.06 -14.39
C PRO A 186 -17.91 -2.91 -15.31
N THR A 187 -18.42 -1.69 -15.12
CA THR A 187 -17.95 -0.48 -15.84
C THR A 187 -16.49 -0.13 -15.51
N LEU A 188 -15.98 -0.66 -14.40
CA LEU A 188 -14.59 -0.56 -13.96
C LEU A 188 -13.78 -1.83 -14.30
N SER A 189 -14.30 -2.80 -15.05
CA SER A 189 -13.67 -4.12 -15.27
C SER A 189 -12.97 -4.34 -16.62
N ASP A 190 -12.99 -3.39 -17.57
CA ASP A 190 -12.35 -3.60 -18.89
C ASP A 190 -10.80 -3.69 -18.87
N ALA A 191 -10.18 -4.00 -17.72
CA ALA A 191 -8.78 -4.37 -17.64
C ALA A 191 -8.59 -5.73 -18.33
N PRO A 192 -7.89 -5.82 -19.46
CA PRO A 192 -7.61 -7.13 -20.02
C PRO A 192 -6.59 -7.86 -19.14
N ARG A 193 -6.91 -9.12 -18.88
CA ARG A 193 -5.95 -10.11 -18.39
C ARG A 193 -5.26 -10.73 -19.61
N ARG A 194 -3.97 -11.03 -19.49
CA ARG A 194 -3.20 -11.73 -20.53
C ARG A 194 -3.58 -13.20 -20.62
#